data_AF-A0A218WBK0-F1
#
_entry.id   AF-A0A218WBK0-F1
#
_cell.length_a   1.000
_cell.length_b   1.000
_cell.length_c   1.000
_cell.angle_alpha   90.00
_cell.angle_beta   90.00
_cell.angle_gamma   90.00
#
_symmetry.space_group_name_H-M   'P 1'
#
loop_
_entity.id
_entity.type
_entity.pdbx_description
1 polymer ?
#
loop_
_entity_poly.entity_id
_entity_poly.type
_entity_poly.pdbx_seq_one_letter_code
_entity_poly.pdbx_strand_id
1 'polypeptide(L)'
;MAGTTDDRPAILVTNDDGIDAPGLQALVRVLVSINRYSVLVCAPDSEKSAVSHSITWRHPIAVKRVDISGATAYAVAGTPADCTSLGISKAIFPSIPDLVLSGINKGSNCGYHTVYSGTVAGAREAFFYGVPSVSISYDWVGGKSKDQDFTLAAEACLPIISGIVAEIRNNQYPTGCFLNVDLPTIMAHHKGYKLTKQGRSIFLMGWRKVSSEMEGGNIQSDMTMDRDVNVTLENNASGMQQEHVLFKREILKSVIDDEDTDRRSLQEGYITITPLGAHSPAAVELQAFFKDWLLNVTENSCSSAL
;
A
#
# COMPACT_ATOMS: atom_id res chain seq x y z
N MET A 1 5.94 -40.63 2.71
CA MET A 1 4.81 -40.25 1.85
C MET A 1 5.26 -39.04 1.06
N ALA A 2 5.34 -39.14 -0.27
CA ALA A 2 5.70 -38.01 -1.12
C ALA A 2 4.53 -37.01 -1.07
N GLY A 3 4.73 -35.86 -0.43
CA GLY A 3 3.76 -34.78 -0.47
C GLY A 3 3.64 -34.31 -1.92
N THR A 4 2.41 -34.32 -2.44
CA THR A 4 2.11 -33.74 -3.74
C THR A 4 2.49 -32.26 -3.69
N THR A 5 3.59 -31.89 -4.32
CA THR A 5 3.96 -30.49 -4.52
C THR A 5 2.91 -29.87 -5.42
N ASP A 6 2.14 -28.94 -4.88
CA ASP A 6 1.21 -28.10 -5.64
C ASP A 6 2.02 -27.32 -6.69
N ASP A 7 1.82 -27.63 -7.97
CA ASP A 7 2.53 -27.01 -9.12
C ASP A 7 1.89 -25.65 -9.54
N ARG A 8 0.86 -25.22 -8.80
CA ARG A 8 0.24 -23.91 -9.00
C ARG A 8 1.18 -22.80 -8.49
N PRO A 9 1.25 -21.65 -9.18
CA PRO A 9 2.05 -20.52 -8.73
C PRO A 9 1.54 -20.05 -7.37
N ALA A 10 2.47 -19.81 -6.46
CA ALA A 10 2.17 -19.32 -5.13
C ALA A 10 2.01 -17.79 -5.17
N ILE A 11 0.85 -17.29 -4.74
CA ILE A 11 0.59 -15.85 -4.60
C ILE A 11 0.43 -15.54 -3.12
N LEU A 12 1.28 -14.64 -2.61
CA LEU A 12 1.14 -14.09 -1.26
C LEU A 12 0.30 -12.83 -1.30
N VAL A 13 -0.71 -12.75 -0.44
CA VAL A 13 -1.58 -11.59 -0.26
C VAL A 13 -1.34 -10.96 1.12
N THR A 14 -1.19 -9.63 1.14
CA THR A 14 -1.08 -8.78 2.34
C THR A 14 -1.91 -7.50 2.13
N ASN A 15 -1.99 -6.63 3.14
CA ASN A 15 -2.55 -5.28 3.05
C ASN A 15 -2.11 -4.42 4.26
N ASP A 16 -2.64 -3.20 4.37
CA ASP A 16 -2.57 -2.36 5.58
C ASP A 16 -3.91 -2.15 6.30
N ASP A 17 -5.04 -2.53 5.72
CA ASP A 17 -6.36 -2.44 6.39
C ASP A 17 -6.60 -3.58 7.41
N GLY A 18 -5.76 -4.61 7.42
CA GLY A 18 -5.85 -5.78 8.29
C GLY A 18 -6.51 -7.00 7.64
N ILE A 19 -6.33 -8.17 8.26
CA ILE A 19 -6.70 -9.47 7.68
C ILE A 19 -8.20 -9.66 7.45
N ASP A 20 -9.05 -8.98 8.23
CA ASP A 20 -10.51 -9.05 8.11
C ASP A 20 -11.07 -7.99 7.15
N ALA A 21 -10.22 -7.16 6.55
CA ALA A 21 -10.65 -6.06 5.68
C ALA A 21 -11.37 -6.57 4.42
N PRO A 22 -12.45 -5.88 3.98
CA PRO A 22 -13.26 -6.32 2.84
C PRO A 22 -12.46 -6.41 1.54
N GLY A 23 -11.49 -5.52 1.34
CA GLY A 23 -10.62 -5.52 0.16
C GLY A 23 -9.71 -6.74 0.07
N LEU A 24 -9.07 -7.13 1.19
CA LEU A 24 -8.24 -8.34 1.24
C LEU A 24 -9.09 -9.60 1.07
N GLN A 25 -10.22 -9.68 1.79
CA GLN A 25 -11.13 -10.83 1.70
C GLN A 25 -11.70 -11.01 0.28
N ALA A 26 -12.00 -9.92 -0.42
CA ALA A 26 -12.43 -9.96 -1.81
C ALA A 26 -11.32 -10.47 -2.74
N LEU A 27 -10.10 -9.96 -2.60
CA LEU A 27 -8.96 -10.39 -3.42
C LEU A 27 -8.65 -11.87 -3.23
N VAL A 28 -8.58 -12.33 -1.98
CA VAL A 28 -8.33 -13.75 -1.66
C VAL A 28 -9.44 -14.64 -2.22
N ARG A 29 -10.72 -14.27 -2.02
CA ARG A 29 -11.87 -15.03 -2.54
C ARG A 29 -11.82 -15.18 -4.06
N VAL A 30 -11.49 -14.11 -4.78
CA VAL A 30 -11.39 -14.12 -6.24
C VAL A 30 -10.20 -14.98 -6.71
N LEU A 31 -9.04 -14.89 -6.05
CA LEU A 31 -7.88 -15.74 -6.40
C LEU A 31 -8.15 -17.22 -6.16
N VAL A 32 -8.81 -17.55 -5.04
CA VAL A 32 -9.20 -18.92 -4.68
C VAL A 32 -10.21 -19.48 -5.68
N SER A 33 -11.22 -18.71 -6.08
CA SER A 33 -12.28 -19.19 -6.97
C SER A 33 -11.79 -19.57 -8.36
N ILE A 34 -10.71 -18.94 -8.83
CA ILE A 34 -10.06 -19.25 -10.11
C ILE A 34 -9.35 -20.61 -10.07
N ASN A 35 -8.95 -21.07 -8.87
CA ASN A 35 -8.31 -22.36 -8.64
C ASN A 35 -7.03 -22.61 -9.47
N ARG A 36 -6.34 -21.54 -9.90
CA ARG A 36 -5.06 -21.60 -10.64
C ARG A 36 -3.84 -21.30 -9.80
N TYR A 37 -4.02 -20.81 -8.58
CA TYR A 37 -2.95 -20.31 -7.71
C TYR A 37 -2.99 -21.02 -6.36
N SER A 38 -1.81 -21.20 -5.75
CA SER A 38 -1.71 -21.52 -4.34
C SER A 38 -1.75 -20.21 -3.55
N VAL A 39 -2.85 -19.95 -2.84
CA VAL A 39 -3.09 -18.65 -2.19
C VAL A 39 -2.59 -18.67 -0.76
N LEU A 40 -1.63 -17.79 -0.47
CA LEU A 40 -1.04 -17.56 0.84
C LEU A 40 -1.47 -16.18 1.34
N VAL A 41 -1.76 -16.03 2.62
CA VAL A 41 -2.15 -14.75 3.22
C VAL A 41 -1.31 -14.49 4.45
N CYS A 42 -0.64 -13.35 4.48
CA CYS A 42 0.08 -12.86 5.64
C CYS A 42 -0.20 -11.37 5.74
N ALA A 43 -1.01 -10.97 6.71
CA ALA A 43 -1.52 -9.60 6.81
C ALA A 43 -1.57 -9.14 8.28
N PRO A 44 -1.58 -7.82 8.52
CA PRO A 44 -1.74 -7.29 9.87
C PRO A 44 -3.01 -7.81 10.57
N ASP A 45 -2.93 -8.02 11.87
CA ASP A 45 -4.08 -8.41 12.71
C ASP A 45 -5.09 -7.27 12.95
N SER A 46 -4.68 -6.03 12.71
CA SER A 46 -5.49 -4.82 12.81
C SER A 46 -5.14 -3.86 11.67
N GLU A 47 -5.94 -2.82 11.48
CA GLU A 47 -5.59 -1.69 10.60
C GLU A 47 -4.23 -1.07 11.00
N LYS A 48 -3.41 -0.79 9.98
CA LYS A 48 -2.07 -0.17 10.01
C LYS A 48 -1.93 0.87 8.89
N SER A 49 -2.99 1.57 8.50
CA SER A 49 -2.90 2.56 7.43
C SER A 49 -2.01 3.76 7.84
N ALA A 50 -1.40 4.40 6.84
CA ALA A 50 -0.42 5.49 7.00
C ALA A 50 0.89 5.16 7.77
N VAL A 51 1.25 3.88 7.93
CA VAL A 51 2.54 3.48 8.56
C VAL A 51 3.76 3.62 7.64
N SER A 52 3.58 4.02 6.38
CA SER A 52 4.65 4.03 5.37
C SER A 52 5.38 2.68 5.30
N HIS A 53 6.68 2.68 5.02
CA HIS A 53 7.53 1.51 5.02
C HIS A 53 8.20 1.29 6.38
N SER A 54 7.39 1.17 7.43
CA SER A 54 7.88 0.85 8.77
C SER A 54 8.16 -0.65 8.92
N ILE A 55 9.25 -1.00 9.61
CA ILE A 55 9.65 -2.39 9.89
C ILE A 55 10.00 -2.56 11.37
N THR A 56 9.67 -3.73 11.93
CA THR A 56 9.86 -4.03 13.34
C THR A 56 11.18 -4.76 13.58
N TRP A 57 12.15 -4.06 14.17
CA TRP A 57 13.48 -4.63 14.47
C TRP A 57 13.72 -5.02 15.92
N ARG A 58 13.17 -4.25 16.87
CA ARG A 58 13.61 -4.30 18.28
C ARG A 58 12.92 -5.38 19.09
N HIS A 59 11.74 -5.81 18.67
CA HIS A 59 10.88 -6.71 19.43
C HIS A 59 10.32 -7.79 18.52
N PRO A 60 10.05 -9.01 19.04
CA PRO A 60 9.40 -10.06 18.28
C PRO A 60 7.97 -9.67 17.93
N ILE A 61 7.50 -10.12 16.77
CA ILE A 61 6.11 -9.97 16.31
C ILE A 61 5.32 -11.25 16.60
N ALA A 62 4.07 -11.10 17.02
CA ALA A 62 3.17 -12.23 17.24
C ALA A 62 2.51 -12.66 15.92
N VAL A 63 2.34 -13.96 15.73
CA VAL A 63 1.76 -14.55 14.51
C VAL A 63 0.70 -15.56 14.91
N LYS A 64 -0.47 -15.48 14.29
CA LYS A 64 -1.61 -16.37 14.55
C LYS A 64 -2.13 -16.92 13.23
N ARG A 65 -2.28 -18.24 13.14
CA ARG A 65 -2.99 -18.87 12.01
C ARG A 65 -4.47 -18.54 12.08
N VAL A 66 -5.05 -18.15 10.95
CA VAL A 66 -6.49 -17.88 10.82
C VAL A 66 -7.10 -18.71 9.70
N ASP A 67 -8.42 -18.88 9.73
CA ASP A 67 -9.14 -19.64 8.71
C ASP A 67 -9.65 -18.69 7.62
N ILE A 68 -9.15 -18.87 6.40
CA ILE A 68 -9.68 -18.23 5.19
C ILE A 68 -9.87 -19.34 4.17
N SER A 69 -11.12 -19.57 3.76
CA SER A 69 -11.51 -20.69 2.90
C SER A 69 -10.67 -20.74 1.62
N GLY A 70 -9.94 -21.84 1.44
CA GLY A 70 -9.11 -22.10 0.25
C GLY A 70 -7.73 -21.43 0.25
N ALA A 71 -7.32 -20.78 1.34
CA ALA A 71 -6.00 -20.16 1.49
C ALA A 71 -5.30 -20.60 2.79
N THR A 72 -3.96 -20.55 2.80
CA THR A 72 -3.20 -20.65 4.07
C THR A 72 -2.95 -19.25 4.61
N ALA A 73 -3.53 -18.92 5.77
CA ALA A 73 -3.57 -17.55 6.26
C ALA A 73 -3.00 -17.36 7.67
N TYR A 74 -2.28 -16.25 7.86
CA TYR A 74 -1.73 -15.81 9.15
C TYR A 74 -1.99 -14.32 9.37
N ALA A 75 -2.50 -13.99 10.56
CA ALA A 75 -2.57 -12.65 11.10
C ALA A 75 -1.29 -12.33 11.88
N VAL A 76 -0.74 -11.13 11.71
CA VAL A 76 0.54 -10.73 12.29
C VAL A 76 0.39 -9.41 13.03
N ALA A 77 0.88 -9.33 14.27
CA ALA A 77 0.95 -8.10 15.05
C ALA A 77 2.14 -7.22 14.59
N GLY A 78 2.16 -6.85 13.32
CA GLY A 78 3.25 -6.12 12.65
C GLY A 78 2.74 -5.20 11.55
N THR A 79 3.67 -4.59 10.81
CA THR A 79 3.34 -3.73 9.66
C THR A 79 3.13 -4.57 8.38
N PRO A 80 2.61 -3.99 7.29
CA PRO A 80 2.53 -4.68 6.01
C PRO A 80 3.89 -5.17 5.49
N ALA A 81 4.97 -4.41 5.73
CA ALA A 81 6.32 -4.82 5.37
C ALA A 81 6.82 -5.99 6.23
N ASP A 82 6.51 -6.01 7.54
CA ASP A 82 6.80 -7.17 8.39
C ASP A 82 6.04 -8.42 7.89
N CYS A 83 4.77 -8.27 7.51
CA CYS A 83 3.95 -9.36 6.98
C CYS A 83 4.50 -9.92 5.67
N THR A 84 4.87 -9.04 4.73
CA THR A 84 5.48 -9.45 3.45
C THR A 84 6.80 -10.18 3.67
N SER A 85 7.73 -9.58 4.43
CA SER A 85 9.05 -10.18 4.68
C SER A 85 8.95 -11.52 5.39
N LEU A 86 8.06 -11.63 6.41
CA LEU A 86 7.77 -12.89 7.08
C LEU A 86 7.18 -13.92 6.10
N GLY A 87 6.26 -13.52 5.22
CA GLY A 87 5.66 -14.38 4.21
C GLY A 87 6.68 -14.91 3.19
N ILE A 88 7.69 -14.12 2.85
CA ILE A 88 8.77 -14.51 1.93
C ILE A 88 9.85 -15.35 2.62
N SER A 89 10.06 -15.18 3.93
CA SER A 89 11.16 -15.79 4.70
C SER A 89 11.17 -17.32 4.76
N LYS A 90 10.10 -18.00 4.33
CA LYS A 90 9.83 -19.44 4.54
C LYS A 90 9.67 -19.85 6.01
N ALA A 91 9.56 -18.92 6.95
CA ALA A 91 9.37 -19.25 8.36
C ALA A 91 7.97 -19.84 8.65
N ILE A 92 6.94 -19.37 7.92
CA ILE A 92 5.53 -19.76 8.14
C ILE A 92 4.87 -20.41 6.91
N PHE A 93 5.56 -20.39 5.76
CA PHE A 93 5.13 -20.99 4.49
C PHE A 93 6.23 -21.90 3.92
N PRO A 94 5.87 -22.93 3.13
CA PRO A 94 6.83 -23.93 2.65
C PRO A 94 7.77 -23.42 1.54
N SER A 95 7.40 -22.35 0.84
CA SER A 95 8.13 -21.81 -0.31
C SER A 95 8.07 -20.28 -0.35
N ILE A 96 8.98 -19.67 -1.12
CA ILE A 96 8.89 -18.25 -1.49
C ILE A 96 7.75 -18.13 -2.51
N PRO A 97 6.86 -17.13 -2.39
CA PRO A 97 5.82 -16.89 -3.39
C PRO A 97 6.40 -16.43 -4.73
N ASP A 98 5.72 -16.77 -5.82
CA ASP A 98 6.07 -16.29 -7.17
C ASP A 98 5.67 -14.82 -7.36
N LEU A 99 4.61 -14.38 -6.68
CA LEU A 99 4.06 -13.02 -6.78
C LEU A 99 3.50 -12.57 -5.42
N VAL A 100 3.74 -11.31 -5.06
CA VAL A 100 3.11 -10.67 -3.89
C VAL A 100 2.08 -9.63 -4.34
N LEU A 101 0.87 -9.72 -3.80
CA LEU A 101 -0.19 -8.74 -3.97
C LEU A 101 -0.46 -8.05 -2.64
N SER A 102 -0.34 -6.73 -2.61
CA SER A 102 -0.64 -5.91 -1.43
C SER A 102 -1.89 -5.09 -1.68
N GLY A 103 -2.98 -5.35 -0.95
CA GLY A 103 -4.28 -4.70 -1.12
C GLY A 103 -5.47 -5.66 -0.93
N ILE A 104 -6.68 -5.29 -1.35
CA ILE A 104 -7.05 -4.03 -2.01
C ILE A 104 -7.27 -2.94 -0.96
N ASN A 105 -6.47 -1.87 -1.01
CA ASN A 105 -6.60 -0.74 -0.09
C ASN A 105 -7.92 0.01 -0.31
N LYS A 106 -8.58 0.41 0.78
CA LYS A 106 -9.69 1.37 0.74
C LYS A 106 -9.14 2.79 0.61
N GLY A 107 -9.01 3.30 -0.61
CA GLY A 107 -8.48 4.64 -0.90
C GLY A 107 -7.34 4.58 -1.91
N SER A 108 -7.19 5.64 -2.70
CA SER A 108 -6.16 5.73 -3.74
C SER A 108 -4.77 6.01 -3.17
N ASN A 109 -3.75 5.42 -3.79
CA ASN A 109 -2.33 5.64 -3.48
C ASN A 109 -1.58 6.36 -4.62
N CYS A 110 -2.25 7.20 -5.41
CA CYS A 110 -1.61 7.97 -6.48
C CYS A 110 -0.64 9.06 -5.99
N GLY A 111 0.37 9.35 -6.81
CA GLY A 111 1.31 10.43 -6.60
C GLY A 111 2.16 10.27 -5.34
N TYR A 112 2.20 11.28 -4.47
CA TYR A 112 2.98 11.24 -3.23
C TYR A 112 2.30 10.47 -2.10
N HIS A 113 1.05 10.03 -2.27
CA HIS A 113 0.41 9.12 -1.32
C HIS A 113 1.15 7.79 -1.19
N THR A 114 1.79 7.34 -2.28
CA THR A 114 2.68 6.16 -2.28
C THR A 114 3.77 6.17 -1.19
N VAL A 115 4.20 7.35 -0.72
CA VAL A 115 5.24 7.48 0.31
C VAL A 115 4.74 7.06 1.68
N TYR A 116 3.47 7.36 2.00
CA TYR A 116 2.88 7.10 3.31
C TYR A 116 2.11 5.76 3.36
N SER A 117 1.91 5.14 2.21
CA SER A 117 1.08 3.95 2.04
C SER A 117 1.72 2.68 2.60
N GLY A 118 1.00 2.02 3.51
CA GLY A 118 1.35 0.67 3.97
C GLY A 118 1.12 -0.37 2.89
N THR A 119 0.05 -0.24 2.10
CA THR A 119 -0.20 -1.08 0.92
C THR A 119 0.97 -1.03 -0.07
N VAL A 120 1.47 0.16 -0.43
CA VAL A 120 2.65 0.26 -1.31
C VAL A 120 3.91 -0.28 -0.63
N ALA A 121 4.08 -0.10 0.68
CA ALA A 121 5.19 -0.68 1.43
C ALA A 121 5.20 -2.21 1.38
N GLY A 122 4.03 -2.87 1.48
CA GLY A 122 3.91 -4.31 1.34
C GLY A 122 4.42 -4.84 0.00
N ALA A 123 4.12 -4.16 -1.12
CA ALA A 123 4.64 -4.51 -2.43
C ALA A 123 6.14 -4.16 -2.58
N ARG A 124 6.56 -3.00 -2.05
CA ARG A 124 7.96 -2.55 -2.08
C ARG A 124 8.89 -3.47 -1.29
N GLU A 125 8.42 -4.03 -0.18
CA GLU A 125 9.19 -5.00 0.59
C GLU A 125 9.46 -6.25 -0.24
N ALA A 126 8.44 -6.81 -0.91
CA ALA A 126 8.63 -7.94 -1.81
C ALA A 126 9.64 -7.63 -2.93
N PHE A 127 9.57 -6.43 -3.49
CA PHE A 127 10.52 -5.93 -4.47
C PHE A 127 11.97 -5.92 -3.92
N PHE A 128 12.19 -5.52 -2.67
CA PHE A 128 13.52 -5.59 -2.04
C PHE A 128 14.08 -7.00 -1.90
N TYR A 129 13.21 -8.01 -1.74
CA TYR A 129 13.60 -9.42 -1.74
C TYR A 129 13.68 -10.04 -3.15
N GLY A 130 13.52 -9.24 -4.21
CA GLY A 130 13.58 -9.70 -5.59
C GLY A 130 12.35 -10.51 -6.03
N VAL A 131 11.24 -10.40 -5.30
CA VAL A 131 9.97 -11.06 -5.64
C VAL A 131 9.08 -10.08 -6.42
N PRO A 132 8.56 -10.46 -7.60
CA PRO A 132 7.58 -9.66 -8.31
C PRO A 132 6.40 -9.25 -7.42
N SER A 133 5.94 -8.01 -7.54
CA SER A 133 4.89 -7.51 -6.66
C SER A 133 3.99 -6.43 -7.28
N VAL A 134 2.78 -6.33 -6.72
CA VAL A 134 1.77 -5.35 -7.10
C VAL A 134 1.10 -4.78 -5.86
N SER A 135 1.04 -3.46 -5.74
CA SER A 135 0.14 -2.77 -4.81
C SER A 135 -1.18 -2.45 -5.50
N ILE A 136 -2.31 -2.67 -4.83
CA ILE A 136 -3.64 -2.54 -5.39
C ILE A 136 -4.49 -1.65 -4.48
N SER A 137 -5.04 -0.59 -5.04
CA SER A 137 -5.79 0.44 -4.32
C SER A 137 -7.09 0.74 -5.03
N TYR A 138 -8.19 0.88 -4.30
CA TYR A 138 -9.48 1.30 -4.87
C TYR A 138 -9.79 2.72 -4.42
N ASP A 139 -10.06 3.66 -5.34
CA ASP A 139 -10.50 5.04 -5.02
C ASP A 139 -11.94 5.04 -4.50
N TRP A 140 -12.13 4.32 -3.38
CA TRP A 140 -13.38 4.12 -2.68
C TRP A 140 -13.82 5.44 -2.06
N VAL A 141 -15.07 5.83 -2.31
CA VAL A 141 -15.63 7.08 -1.78
C VAL A 141 -16.97 6.80 -1.12
N GLY A 142 -17.09 7.17 0.15
CA GLY A 142 -18.34 7.05 0.92
C GLY A 142 -19.52 7.67 0.18
N GLY A 143 -20.63 6.93 0.12
CA GLY A 143 -21.84 7.33 -0.61
C GLY A 143 -21.79 7.17 -2.13
N LYS A 144 -20.64 6.82 -2.71
CA LYS A 144 -20.49 6.48 -4.14
C LYS A 144 -20.11 5.01 -4.35
N SER A 145 -19.27 4.48 -3.46
CA SER A 145 -18.78 3.11 -3.46
C SER A 145 -19.50 2.26 -2.41
N LYS A 146 -19.50 0.95 -2.62
CA LYS A 146 -19.99 -0.06 -1.68
C LYS A 146 -18.90 -1.09 -1.43
N ASP A 147 -18.88 -1.70 -0.25
CA ASP A 147 -17.89 -2.75 0.05
C ASP A 147 -17.99 -3.96 -0.89
N GLN A 148 -19.16 -4.20 -1.48
CA GLN A 148 -19.34 -5.24 -2.49
C GLN A 148 -18.52 -4.97 -3.77
N ASP A 149 -18.22 -3.70 -4.06
CA ASP A 149 -17.45 -3.28 -5.23
C ASP A 149 -15.98 -3.76 -5.15
N PHE A 150 -15.47 -4.11 -3.97
CA PHE A 150 -14.15 -4.75 -3.84
C PHE A 150 -14.06 -6.07 -4.62
N THR A 151 -15.16 -6.78 -4.80
CA THR A 151 -15.18 -7.98 -5.65
C THR A 151 -14.93 -7.62 -7.11
N LEU A 152 -15.61 -6.59 -7.62
CA LEU A 152 -15.41 -6.08 -8.98
C LEU A 152 -13.99 -5.55 -9.16
N ALA A 153 -13.45 -4.89 -8.14
CA ALA A 153 -12.07 -4.41 -8.15
C ALA A 153 -11.06 -5.57 -8.24
N ALA A 154 -11.25 -6.62 -7.43
CA ALA A 154 -10.41 -7.82 -7.47
C ALA A 154 -10.49 -8.55 -8.82
N GLU A 155 -11.69 -8.68 -9.40
CA GLU A 155 -11.90 -9.28 -10.73
C GLU A 155 -11.20 -8.49 -11.83
N ALA A 156 -11.23 -7.15 -11.77
CA ALA A 156 -10.55 -6.27 -12.72
C ALA A 156 -9.02 -6.38 -12.63
N CYS A 157 -8.44 -6.89 -11.55
CA CYS A 157 -6.99 -7.12 -11.45
C CYS A 157 -6.55 -8.44 -12.13
N LEU A 158 -7.46 -9.36 -12.43
CA LEU A 158 -7.12 -10.70 -12.91
C LEU A 158 -6.34 -10.74 -14.23
N PRO A 159 -6.64 -9.91 -15.24
CA PRO A 159 -5.85 -9.91 -16.47
C PRO A 159 -4.39 -9.51 -16.21
N ILE A 160 -4.16 -8.54 -15.33
CA ILE A 160 -2.81 -8.09 -14.93
C ILE A 160 -2.11 -9.20 -14.16
N ILE A 161 -2.75 -9.74 -13.11
CA ILE A 161 -2.17 -10.82 -12.29
C ILE A 161 -1.83 -12.04 -13.16
N SER A 162 -2.73 -12.45 -14.04
CA SER A 162 -2.51 -13.59 -14.95
C SER A 162 -1.37 -13.33 -15.93
N GLY A 163 -1.27 -12.12 -16.48
CA GLY A 163 -0.19 -11.71 -17.37
C GLY A 163 1.16 -11.75 -16.67
N ILE A 164 1.26 -11.16 -15.46
CA ILE A 164 2.48 -11.18 -14.65
C ILE A 164 2.93 -12.62 -14.38
N VAL A 165 2.03 -13.48 -13.91
CA VAL A 165 2.36 -14.88 -13.61
C VAL A 165 2.81 -15.64 -14.87
N ALA A 166 2.23 -15.36 -16.03
CA ALA A 166 2.67 -15.97 -17.29
C ALA A 166 4.10 -15.54 -17.66
N GLU A 167 4.42 -14.24 -17.54
CA GLU A 167 5.76 -13.73 -17.81
C GLU A 167 6.80 -14.25 -16.80
N ILE A 168 6.42 -14.40 -15.53
CA ILE A 168 7.28 -15.01 -14.49
C ILE A 168 7.64 -16.44 -14.88
N ARG A 169 6.65 -17.25 -15.27
CA ARG A 169 6.88 -18.64 -15.70
C ARG A 169 7.78 -18.77 -16.92
N ASN A 170 7.76 -17.77 -17.80
CA ASN A 170 8.62 -17.72 -18.98
C ASN A 170 10.01 -17.10 -18.69
N ASN A 171 10.28 -16.67 -17.45
CA ASN A 171 11.48 -15.89 -17.07
C ASN A 171 11.64 -14.59 -17.86
N GLN A 172 10.51 -13.94 -18.20
CA GLN A 172 10.46 -12.71 -18.99
C GLN A 172 9.95 -11.49 -18.22
N TYR A 173 9.46 -11.68 -16.99
CA TYR A 173 9.02 -10.55 -16.17
C TYR A 173 10.20 -9.64 -15.79
N PRO A 174 10.13 -8.32 -16.08
CA PRO A 174 11.26 -7.42 -15.87
C PRO A 174 11.59 -7.25 -14.39
N THR A 175 12.89 -7.15 -14.10
CA THR A 175 13.40 -6.76 -12.78
C THR A 175 13.58 -5.25 -12.72
N GLY A 176 13.56 -4.67 -11.51
CA GLY A 176 13.84 -3.25 -11.29
C GLY A 176 12.63 -2.35 -11.05
N CYS A 177 11.41 -2.88 -11.10
CA CYS A 177 10.21 -2.18 -10.62
C CYS A 177 9.19 -3.14 -10.00
N PHE A 178 8.23 -2.58 -9.28
CA PHE A 178 6.96 -3.20 -8.92
C PHE A 178 5.81 -2.35 -9.46
N LEU A 179 4.60 -2.90 -9.56
CA LEU A 179 3.46 -2.17 -10.12
C LEU A 179 2.59 -1.60 -9.01
N ASN A 180 2.20 -0.33 -9.14
CA ASN A 180 1.10 0.25 -8.38
C ASN A 180 -0.15 0.33 -9.26
N VAL A 181 -1.25 -0.25 -8.80
CA VAL A 181 -2.54 -0.30 -9.49
C VAL A 181 -3.57 0.46 -8.67
N ASP A 182 -4.17 1.48 -9.26
CA ASP A 182 -5.30 2.20 -8.68
C ASP A 182 -6.55 1.98 -9.53
N LEU A 183 -7.66 1.62 -8.87
CA LEU A 183 -8.95 1.37 -9.47
C LEU A 183 -9.90 2.56 -9.26
N PRO A 184 -10.64 3.01 -10.29
CA PRO A 184 -11.46 4.21 -10.23
C PRO A 184 -12.72 3.98 -9.38
N THR A 185 -13.27 5.06 -8.78
CA THR A 185 -14.44 4.99 -7.90
C THR A 185 -15.61 4.20 -8.47
N ILE A 186 -15.92 4.38 -9.76
CA ILE A 186 -17.05 3.70 -10.43
C ILE A 186 -16.56 2.51 -11.25
N MET A 187 -16.47 1.35 -10.60
CA MET A 187 -15.93 0.13 -11.22
C MET A 187 -16.75 -0.40 -12.39
N ALA A 188 -18.08 -0.34 -12.31
CA ALA A 188 -18.98 -0.91 -13.32
C ALA A 188 -18.80 -0.30 -14.73
N HIS A 189 -18.19 0.88 -14.84
CA HIS A 189 -18.02 1.61 -16.10
C HIS A 189 -16.57 2.08 -16.30
N HIS A 190 -15.58 1.34 -15.77
CA HIS A 190 -14.18 1.69 -15.98
C HIS A 190 -13.84 1.72 -17.48
N LYS A 191 -12.99 2.67 -17.89
CA LYS A 191 -12.59 2.86 -19.31
C LYS A 191 -11.52 1.88 -19.80
N GLY A 192 -11.09 0.97 -18.93
CA GLY A 192 -10.04 -0.01 -19.19
C GLY A 192 -8.76 0.34 -18.45
N TYR A 193 -7.63 -0.15 -18.97
CA TYR A 193 -6.32 -0.04 -18.34
C TYR A 193 -5.50 1.07 -18.99
N LYS A 194 -4.77 1.86 -18.20
CA LYS A 194 -3.86 2.89 -18.70
C LYS A 194 -2.51 2.81 -17.98
N LEU A 195 -1.44 2.66 -18.75
CA LEU A 195 -0.08 2.83 -18.22
C LEU A 195 0.14 4.31 -17.90
N THR A 196 0.68 4.60 -16.72
CA THR A 196 0.82 5.95 -16.18
C THR A 196 2.19 6.14 -15.53
N LYS A 197 2.52 7.39 -15.22
CA LYS A 197 3.67 7.76 -14.40
C LYS A 197 3.18 8.26 -13.05
N GLN A 198 4.00 8.06 -12.02
CA GLN A 198 3.72 8.58 -10.70
C GLN A 198 3.68 10.11 -10.75
N GLY A 199 2.55 10.70 -10.35
CA GLY A 199 2.44 12.14 -10.16
C GLY A 199 3.01 12.60 -8.81
N ARG A 200 2.64 13.80 -8.42
CA ARG A 200 2.98 14.50 -7.17
C ARG A 200 1.71 14.86 -6.40
N SER A 201 0.58 14.27 -6.78
CA SER A 201 -0.70 14.50 -6.13
C SER A 201 -0.60 14.20 -4.64
N ILE A 202 -1.08 15.14 -3.81
CA ILE A 202 -1.00 15.03 -2.37
C ILE A 202 -2.08 15.88 -1.68
N PHE A 203 -2.60 15.40 -0.55
CA PHE A 203 -3.30 16.25 0.41
C PHE A 203 -2.27 16.94 1.32
N LEU A 204 -2.15 18.26 1.20
CA LEU A 204 -1.36 19.02 2.16
C LEU A 204 -2.12 19.15 3.47
N MET A 205 -1.48 18.68 4.54
CA MET A 205 -2.06 18.63 5.87
C MET A 205 -1.56 19.78 6.73
N GLY A 206 -2.46 20.37 7.50
CA GLY A 206 -2.19 21.30 8.59
C GLY A 206 -2.47 20.65 9.94
N TRP A 207 -2.30 21.44 10.99
CA TRP A 207 -2.60 21.03 12.36
C TRP A 207 -3.53 22.06 13.01
N ARG A 208 -4.60 21.58 13.63
CA ARG A 208 -5.48 22.40 14.46
C ARG A 208 -5.43 21.91 15.90
N LYS A 209 -5.43 22.84 16.86
CA LYS A 209 -5.56 22.52 18.28
C LYS A 209 -6.97 22.02 18.55
N VAL A 210 -7.11 20.98 19.37
CA VAL A 210 -8.40 20.43 19.81
C VAL A 210 -8.46 20.38 21.34
N SER A 211 -9.66 20.50 21.91
CA SER A 211 -9.84 20.51 23.37
C SER A 211 -10.09 19.12 23.96
N SER A 212 -10.47 18.15 23.13
CA SER A 212 -10.65 16.75 23.52
C SER A 212 -10.40 15.80 22.36
N GLU A 213 -10.18 14.52 22.66
CA GLU A 213 -10.03 13.45 21.66
C GLU A 213 -11.30 13.23 20.80
N MET A 214 -12.47 13.68 21.29
CA MET A 214 -13.76 13.55 20.60
C MET A 214 -14.08 14.72 19.64
N GLU A 215 -13.30 15.82 19.65
CA GLU A 215 -13.58 17.00 18.81
C GLU A 215 -13.07 16.86 17.36
N GLY A 216 -13.91 16.26 16.52
CA GLY A 216 -13.82 16.39 15.06
C GLY A 216 -14.06 15.06 14.34
N GLY A 217 -14.80 15.09 13.24
CA GLY A 217 -15.07 13.91 12.40
C GLY A 217 -13.80 13.10 12.08
N ASN A 218 -13.98 11.78 11.92
CA ASN A 218 -12.89 10.84 11.67
C ASN A 218 -12.40 10.98 10.23
N ILE A 219 -11.24 11.62 10.06
CA ILE A 219 -10.39 11.33 8.91
C ILE A 219 -9.76 9.98 9.24
N GLN A 220 -10.18 8.93 8.54
CA GLN A 220 -9.56 7.61 8.68
C GLN A 220 -8.11 7.68 8.18
N SER A 221 -7.25 6.80 8.67
CA SER A 221 -5.82 6.70 8.29
C SER A 221 -5.62 6.38 6.80
N ASP A 222 -6.68 5.97 6.12
CA ASP A 222 -6.79 5.83 4.66
C ASP A 222 -6.98 7.17 3.90
N MET A 223 -7.00 8.30 4.61
CA MET A 223 -7.25 9.65 4.09
C MET A 223 -8.64 9.83 3.46
N THR A 224 -9.59 8.96 3.79
CA THR A 224 -11.00 9.12 3.43
C THR A 224 -11.76 9.88 4.52
N MET A 225 -12.81 10.59 4.10
CA MET A 225 -13.72 11.32 5.00
C MET A 225 -14.98 10.49 5.19
N ASP A 226 -15.21 9.95 6.39
CA ASP A 226 -16.53 9.47 6.77
C ASP A 226 -17.34 10.60 7.41
N ARG A 227 -18.60 10.75 6.98
CA ARG A 227 -19.61 11.49 7.72
C ARG A 227 -20.43 10.46 8.50
N ASP A 228 -20.42 10.61 9.83
CA ASP A 228 -21.22 9.91 10.83
C ASP A 228 -20.70 8.55 11.32
N VAL A 229 -20.08 8.53 12.51
CA VAL A 229 -20.30 7.51 13.56
C VAL A 229 -20.05 8.15 14.94
N ASN A 230 -21.09 8.24 15.78
CA ASN A 230 -20.96 8.52 17.21
C ASN A 230 -20.64 7.20 17.93
N VAL A 231 -19.45 7.07 18.52
CA VAL A 231 -19.15 5.99 19.47
C VAL A 231 -18.88 6.62 20.84
N THR A 232 -19.75 6.31 21.80
CA THR A 232 -19.60 6.66 23.20
C THR A 232 -18.85 5.53 23.90
N LEU A 233 -17.70 5.83 24.51
CA LEU A 233 -17.08 4.94 25.50
C LEU A 233 -16.75 5.76 26.75
N GLU A 234 -17.32 5.32 27.86
CA GLU A 234 -16.95 5.74 29.20
C GLU A 234 -15.56 5.17 29.54
N ASN A 235 -14.68 5.98 30.14
CA ASN A 235 -14.05 5.55 31.38
C ASN A 235 -13.31 6.63 32.16
N ASN A 236 -13.45 6.47 33.48
CA ASN A 236 -12.67 7.07 34.55
C ASN A 236 -11.19 6.67 34.48
N ALA A 237 -10.28 7.60 34.74
CA ALA A 237 -9.43 7.59 35.94
C ALA A 237 -8.35 8.68 35.90
N SER A 238 -8.14 9.23 37.10
CA SER A 238 -7.20 10.27 37.51
C SER A 238 -5.72 9.88 37.44
N GLY A 239 -4.86 10.86 37.14
CA GLY A 239 -3.43 10.81 37.49
C GLY A 239 -2.59 11.86 36.76
N MET A 240 -2.22 12.94 37.47
CA MET A 240 -1.22 13.96 37.11
C MET A 240 -1.19 14.40 35.63
N GLN A 241 -2.11 15.29 35.24
CA GLN A 241 -2.08 15.92 33.92
C GLN A 241 -0.91 16.90 33.82
N GLN A 242 0.18 16.49 33.17
CA GLN A 242 0.86 17.43 32.28
C GLN A 242 -0.21 17.94 31.31
N GLU A 243 -0.36 19.26 31.18
CA GLU A 243 -1.27 19.87 30.21
C GLU A 243 -0.76 19.55 28.79
N HIS A 244 -1.08 18.35 28.31
CA HIS A 244 -0.81 17.97 26.94
C HIS A 244 -1.75 18.76 26.04
N VAL A 245 -1.17 19.55 25.15
CA VAL A 245 -1.94 20.23 24.11
C VAL A 245 -2.16 19.24 22.97
N LEU A 246 -3.43 18.97 22.67
CA LEU A 246 -3.82 18.05 21.61
C LEU A 246 -3.94 18.78 20.27
N PHE A 247 -3.46 18.13 19.21
CA PHE A 247 -3.58 18.61 17.84
C PHE A 247 -4.12 17.51 16.93
N LYS A 248 -4.94 17.90 15.96
CA LYS A 248 -5.46 17.01 14.92
C LYS A 248 -5.03 17.50 13.55
N ARG A 249 -4.82 16.56 12.62
CA ARG A 249 -4.58 16.88 11.21
C ARG A 249 -5.84 17.42 10.54
N GLU A 250 -5.66 18.37 9.64
CA GLU A 250 -6.72 18.87 8.76
C GLU A 250 -6.21 19.02 7.33
N ILE A 251 -7.05 18.78 6.33
CA ILE A 251 -6.69 18.97 4.93
C ILE A 251 -6.74 20.46 4.61
N LEU A 252 -5.60 21.05 4.23
CA LEU A 252 -5.51 22.45 3.83
C LEU A 252 -5.82 22.61 2.34
N LYS A 253 -5.21 21.77 1.50
CA LYS A 253 -5.43 21.76 0.05
C LYS A 253 -5.12 20.42 -0.58
N SER A 254 -5.81 20.11 -1.66
CA SER A 254 -5.47 19.00 -2.57
C SER A 254 -4.62 19.54 -3.70
N VAL A 255 -3.43 18.98 -3.90
CA VAL A 255 -2.60 19.24 -5.06
C VAL A 255 -2.84 18.13 -6.06
N ILE A 256 -3.21 18.48 -7.29
CA ILE A 256 -3.37 17.56 -8.42
C ILE A 256 -2.37 18.00 -9.48
N ASP A 257 -1.70 17.02 -10.09
CA ASP A 257 -0.67 17.25 -11.09
C ASP A 257 -1.21 17.57 -12.50
N ASP A 258 -0.29 17.98 -13.37
CA ASP A 258 -0.48 18.20 -14.80
C ASP A 258 -0.84 16.92 -15.58
N GLU A 259 -0.99 17.05 -16.90
CA GLU A 259 -1.44 16.02 -17.85
C GLU A 259 -0.60 14.71 -17.76
N ASP A 260 -1.23 13.55 -18.00
CA ASP A 260 -0.62 12.20 -18.07
C ASP A 260 -0.07 11.56 -16.77
N THR A 261 -0.62 11.92 -15.61
CA THR A 261 -0.33 11.26 -14.32
C THR A 261 -1.35 10.19 -13.93
N ASP A 262 -0.95 9.34 -12.98
CA ASP A 262 -1.79 8.34 -12.31
C ASP A 262 -3.10 8.93 -11.78
N ARG A 263 -3.05 9.97 -10.94
CA ARG A 263 -4.25 10.56 -10.33
C ARG A 263 -5.24 11.10 -11.36
N ARG A 264 -4.76 11.73 -12.43
CA ARG A 264 -5.63 12.30 -13.48
C ARG A 264 -6.33 11.19 -14.27
N SER A 265 -5.56 10.17 -14.70
CA SER A 265 -6.11 9.03 -15.43
C SER A 265 -7.13 8.24 -14.60
N LEU A 266 -6.90 8.14 -13.29
CA LEU A 266 -7.83 7.54 -12.34
C LEU A 266 -9.15 8.31 -12.28
N GLN A 267 -9.09 9.65 -12.19
CA GLN A 267 -10.28 10.53 -12.21
C GLN A 267 -11.03 10.49 -13.54
N GLU A 268 -10.33 10.23 -14.65
CA GLU A 268 -10.95 9.99 -15.95
C GLU A 268 -11.69 8.64 -16.02
N GLY A 269 -11.51 7.76 -15.03
CA GLY A 269 -12.18 6.45 -14.95
C GLY A 269 -11.36 5.29 -15.51
N TYR A 270 -10.04 5.45 -15.71
CA TYR A 270 -9.15 4.34 -16.05
C TYR A 270 -8.66 3.62 -14.79
N ILE A 271 -8.44 2.31 -14.91
CA ILE A 271 -7.59 1.56 -13.99
C ILE A 271 -6.15 1.92 -14.36
N THR A 272 -5.40 2.50 -13.43
CA THR A 272 -4.05 2.98 -13.70
C THR A 272 -3.03 1.93 -13.32
N ILE A 273 -2.00 1.77 -14.15
CA ILE A 273 -0.83 0.93 -13.87
C ILE A 273 0.39 1.83 -13.87
N THR A 274 1.06 1.92 -12.73
CA THR A 274 2.21 2.81 -12.53
C THR A 274 3.40 1.97 -12.08
N PRO A 275 4.41 1.75 -12.95
CA PRO A 275 5.65 1.12 -12.52
C PRO A 275 6.41 2.02 -11.53
N LEU A 276 6.76 1.48 -10.37
CA LEU A 276 7.49 2.16 -9.31
C LEU A 276 8.82 1.45 -9.00
N GLY A 277 9.85 2.23 -8.69
CA GLY A 277 11.09 1.73 -8.09
C GLY A 277 11.05 1.86 -6.56
N ALA A 278 12.07 1.35 -5.88
CA ALA A 278 12.23 1.56 -4.43
C ALA A 278 12.37 3.04 -4.06
N HIS A 279 13.08 3.79 -4.90
CA HIS A 279 13.34 5.22 -4.74
C HIS A 279 13.13 5.94 -6.08
N SER A 280 12.75 7.21 -5.98
CA SER A 280 12.78 8.13 -7.12
C SER A 280 14.08 8.93 -7.03
N PRO A 281 15.11 8.62 -7.85
CA PRO A 281 16.35 9.41 -7.83
C PRO A 281 16.05 10.86 -8.17
N ALA A 282 16.82 11.79 -7.60
CA ALA A 282 16.75 13.19 -8.00
C ALA A 282 17.04 13.31 -9.50
N ALA A 283 16.34 14.26 -10.15
CA ALA A 283 16.50 14.53 -11.58
C ALA A 283 17.98 14.78 -11.93
N VAL A 284 18.42 14.32 -13.10
CA VAL A 284 19.83 14.34 -13.51
C VAL A 284 20.38 15.77 -13.53
N GLU A 285 19.54 16.76 -13.85
CA GLU A 285 19.87 18.17 -13.87
C GLU A 285 20.22 18.71 -12.47
N LEU A 286 19.50 18.23 -11.44
CA LEU A 286 19.81 18.58 -10.05
C LEU A 286 21.13 17.98 -9.60
N GLN A 287 21.44 16.75 -10.05
CA GLN A 287 22.73 16.12 -9.76
C GLN A 287 23.89 16.93 -10.37
N ALA A 288 23.72 17.43 -11.60
CA ALA A 288 24.69 18.30 -12.24
C ALA A 288 24.89 19.60 -11.44
N PHE A 289 23.79 20.26 -11.04
CA PHE A 289 23.86 21.45 -10.19
C PHE A 289 24.65 21.18 -8.89
N PHE A 290 24.33 20.12 -8.16
CA PHE A 290 25.01 19.81 -6.90
C PHE A 290 26.48 19.43 -7.09
N LYS A 291 26.83 18.81 -8.23
CA LYS A 291 28.22 18.52 -8.58
C LYS A 291 29.03 19.80 -8.75
N ASP A 292 28.51 20.74 -9.53
CA ASP A 292 29.18 22.02 -9.81
C ASP A 292 29.22 22.91 -8.56
N TRP A 293 28.11 22.97 -7.82
CA TRP A 293 28.01 23.71 -6.56
C TRP A 293 29.01 23.19 -5.52
N LEU A 294 29.14 21.86 -5.38
CA LEU A 294 30.05 21.27 -4.40
C LEU A 294 31.51 21.62 -4.69
N LEU A 295 31.93 21.58 -5.97
CA LEU A 295 33.28 21.99 -6.38
C LEU A 295 33.57 23.44 -5.96
N ASN A 296 32.65 24.37 -6.27
CA ASN A 296 32.78 25.79 -5.92
C ASN A 296 32.86 26.03 -4.41
N VAL A 297 32.10 25.28 -3.60
CA VAL A 297 32.16 25.40 -2.14
C VAL A 297 33.52 24.95 -1.61
N THR A 298 34.05 23.84 -2.14
CA THR A 298 35.35 23.30 -1.69
C THR A 298 36.54 24.19 -2.09
N GLU A 299 36.50 24.83 -3.26
CA GLU A 299 37.56 25.75 -3.71
C GLU A 299 37.57 27.05 -2.89
N ASN A 300 36.40 27.60 -2.56
CA ASN A 300 36.29 28.82 -1.76
C ASN A 300 36.65 28.63 -0.27
N SER A 301 36.50 27.42 0.26
CA SER A 301 36.96 27.08 1.62
C SER A 301 38.49 27.01 1.75
N CYS A 302 39.24 26.76 0.67
CA CYS A 302 40.71 26.79 0.68
C CYS A 302 41.29 28.22 0.58
N SER A 303 40.51 29.20 0.08
CA SER A 303 40.97 30.58 -0.07
C SER A 303 40.76 31.45 1.19
N SER A 304 40.08 30.94 2.22
CA SER A 304 39.78 31.67 3.46
C SER A 304 40.42 31.05 4.72
N ALA A 305 41.32 30.09 4.53
CA ALA A 305 42.22 29.58 5.56
C ALA A 305 43.68 29.86 5.16
N LEU A 306 44.09 31.13 5.29
CA LEU A 306 45.46 31.61 5.59
C LEU A 306 45.44 33.14 5.75
#